data_AF-A0A7X5QA31-F1
#
_entry.id   AF-A0A7X5QA31-F1
#
_cell.length_a   1.000
_cell.length_b   1.000
_cell.length_c   1.000
_cell.angle_alpha   90.00
_cell.angle_beta   90.00
_cell.angle_gamma   90.00
#
_symmetry.space_group_name_H-M   'P 1'
#
loop_
_entity.id
_entity.type
_entity.pdbx_description
1 polymer ?
#
loop_
_entity_poly.entity_id
_entity_poly.type
_entity_poly.pdbx_seq_one_letter_code
_entity_poly.pdbx_strand_id
1 'polypeptide(L)'
;MALSLAIVTMKSIFDVDWEYVVAGACIAGPLCFALGKVASETDINPVRLLAIVLLFLFSLFGMNNPAALLATGIGGAALASIAVDLFIDLRTGYLIRANPRHQIIMQFLGVIPVSFVSIFFLHTLAVQFGFGEGKFFPAPGALVWATMAEAFSKGATAVSTNVWIATGIASCFGIILSLFENWKRTSQYAPSSFALGIALIVPIEMSFAIFLGALFRAVAIFLAQRQGEGVKHRAEEEAFHIGSAVFAASALAGIVAVLLISLGILHLPS
;
A
#
# COMPACT_ATOMS: atom_id res chain seq x y z
N MET A 1 1.60 -23.59 11.96
CA MET A 1 2.86 -23.02 12.49
C MET A 1 2.91 -21.50 12.36
N ALA A 2 2.75 -20.92 11.15
CA ALA A 2 2.76 -19.45 11.00
C ALA A 2 1.60 -18.76 11.73
N LEU A 3 0.37 -19.26 11.58
CA LEU A 3 -0.80 -18.71 12.27
C LEU A 3 -0.70 -18.85 13.80
N SER A 4 -0.22 -19.99 14.30
CA SER A 4 -0.02 -20.19 15.74
C SER A 4 1.04 -19.25 16.31
N LEU A 5 2.13 -19.00 15.57
CA LEU A 5 3.14 -18.02 15.95
C LEU A 5 2.55 -16.61 15.98
N ALA A 6 1.76 -16.24 14.96
CA ALA A 6 1.07 -14.95 14.91
C ALA A 6 0.09 -14.76 16.08
N ILE A 7 -0.65 -15.80 16.47
CA ILE A 7 -1.53 -15.77 17.64
C ILE A 7 -0.72 -15.48 18.91
N VAL A 8 0.39 -16.20 19.12
CA VAL A 8 1.23 -16.04 20.31
C VAL A 8 1.86 -14.64 20.36
N THR A 9 2.40 -14.15 19.24
CA THR A 9 3.02 -12.81 19.20
C THR A 9 1.98 -11.70 19.38
N MET A 10 0.84 -11.78 18.71
CA MET A 10 -0.25 -10.80 18.84
C MET A 10 -0.81 -10.75 20.26
N LYS A 11 -0.98 -11.90 20.92
CA LYS A 11 -1.42 -11.94 22.33
C LYS A 11 -0.37 -11.38 23.28
N SER A 12 0.90 -11.75 23.11
CA SER A 12 1.98 -11.35 24.03
C SER A 12 2.36 -9.87 23.94
N ILE A 13 2.29 -9.26 22.76
CA ILE A 13 2.74 -7.88 22.53
C ILE A 13 1.59 -6.88 22.60
N PHE A 14 0.43 -7.23 22.04
CA PHE A 14 -0.67 -6.29 21.80
C PHE A 14 -1.96 -6.66 22.53
N ASP A 15 -1.94 -7.74 23.33
CA ASP A 15 -3.11 -8.27 24.03
C ASP A 15 -4.31 -8.58 23.11
N VAL A 16 -4.03 -9.00 21.87
CA VAL A 16 -5.06 -9.39 20.91
C VAL A 16 -5.42 -10.86 21.11
N ASP A 17 -6.70 -11.14 21.35
CA ASP A 17 -7.18 -12.51 21.47
C ASP A 17 -7.12 -13.27 20.13
N TRP A 18 -6.93 -14.59 20.24
CA TRP A 18 -6.73 -15.47 19.09
C TRP A 18 -7.89 -15.42 18.08
N GLU A 19 -9.11 -15.16 18.55
CA GLU A 19 -10.33 -15.07 17.74
C GLU A 19 -10.19 -13.96 16.68
N TYR A 20 -9.68 -12.79 17.06
CA TYR A 20 -9.45 -11.67 16.15
C TYR A 20 -8.35 -11.97 15.14
N VAL A 21 -7.30 -12.69 15.54
CA VAL A 21 -6.20 -13.08 14.64
C VAL A 21 -6.71 -14.05 13.56
N VAL A 22 -7.50 -15.06 13.97
CA VAL A 22 -8.10 -16.04 13.05
C VAL A 22 -9.14 -15.38 12.15
N ALA A 23 -10.04 -14.58 12.71
CA ALA A 23 -11.04 -13.84 11.95
C ALA A 23 -10.37 -12.90 10.92
N GLY A 24 -9.29 -12.22 11.31
CA GLY A 24 -8.54 -11.32 10.46
C GLY A 24 -7.93 -12.04 9.26
N ALA A 25 -7.33 -13.21 9.47
CA ALA A 25 -6.82 -14.04 8.38
C ALA A 25 -7.94 -14.52 7.43
N CYS A 26 -9.10 -14.92 7.98
CA CYS A 26 -10.26 -15.34 7.18
C CYS A 26 -10.85 -14.20 6.34
N ILE A 27 -10.95 -12.99 6.91
CA ILE A 27 -11.43 -11.79 6.22
C ILE A 27 -10.42 -11.35 5.14
N ALA A 28 -9.12 -11.41 5.46
CA ALA A 28 -8.04 -11.01 4.57
C ALA A 28 -8.01 -11.84 3.28
N GLY A 29 -8.23 -13.16 3.34
CA GLY A 29 -8.14 -14.07 2.18
C GLY A 29 -8.88 -13.57 0.92
N PRO A 30 -10.22 -13.42 0.94
CA PRO A 30 -10.97 -12.95 -0.22
C PRO A 30 -10.67 -11.49 -0.57
N LEU A 31 -10.39 -10.64 0.42
CA LEU A 31 -10.03 -9.25 0.17
C LEU A 31 -8.70 -9.14 -0.58
N CYS A 32 -7.68 -9.90 -0.20
CA CYS A 32 -6.38 -9.91 -0.90
C CYS A 32 -6.52 -10.25 -2.38
N PHE A 33 -7.43 -11.14 -2.77
CA PHE A 33 -7.71 -11.40 -4.19
C PHE A 33 -8.26 -10.16 -4.91
N ALA A 34 -9.21 -9.45 -4.29
CA ALA A 34 -9.73 -8.20 -4.83
C ALA A 34 -8.64 -7.12 -4.90
N LEU A 35 -7.78 -7.00 -3.88
CA LEU A 35 -6.65 -6.06 -3.88
C LEU A 35 -5.62 -6.39 -4.97
N GLY A 36 -5.41 -7.67 -5.28
CA GLY A 36 -4.58 -8.10 -6.41
C GLY A 36 -5.10 -7.56 -7.75
N LYS A 37 -6.42 -7.57 -7.96
CA LYS A 37 -7.04 -6.93 -9.14
C LYS A 37 -6.78 -5.43 -9.14
N VAL A 38 -7.03 -4.73 -8.02
CA VAL A 38 -6.79 -3.28 -7.90
C VAL A 38 -5.34 -2.93 -8.24
N ALA A 39 -4.39 -3.66 -7.66
CA ALA A 39 -2.97 -3.45 -7.93
C ALA A 39 -2.61 -3.70 -9.39
N SER A 40 -3.23 -4.70 -10.03
CA SER A 40 -2.99 -4.97 -11.45
C SER A 40 -3.52 -3.88 -12.40
N GLU A 41 -4.52 -3.11 -11.99
CA GLU A 41 -5.11 -2.02 -12.78
C GLU A 41 -4.44 -0.67 -12.51
N THR A 42 -4.01 -0.44 -11.26
CA THR A 42 -3.54 0.87 -10.80
C THR A 42 -2.03 0.94 -10.55
N ASP A 43 -1.34 -0.20 -10.60
CA ASP A 43 0.09 -0.35 -10.27
C ASP A 43 0.43 0.14 -8.85
N ILE A 44 -0.57 0.20 -7.97
CA ILE A 44 -0.45 0.65 -6.58
C ILE A 44 -1.02 -0.44 -5.68
N ASN A 45 -0.27 -0.80 -4.64
CA ASN A 45 -0.72 -1.76 -3.63
C ASN A 45 -1.63 -1.08 -2.59
N PRO A 46 -2.94 -1.34 -2.57
CA PRO A 46 -3.89 -0.65 -1.69
C PRO A 46 -3.92 -1.23 -0.26
N VAL A 47 -2.75 -1.39 0.38
CA VAL A 47 -2.59 -2.02 1.70
C VAL A 47 -3.47 -1.41 2.79
N ARG A 48 -3.76 -0.12 2.67
CA ARG A 48 -4.58 0.65 3.61
C ARG A 48 -6.03 0.17 3.67
N LEU A 49 -6.56 -0.39 2.59
CA LEU A 49 -7.96 -0.81 2.53
C LEU A 49 -8.24 -1.95 3.52
N LEU A 50 -7.40 -2.99 3.53
CA LEU A 50 -7.58 -4.11 4.43
C LEU A 50 -7.37 -3.70 5.89
N ALA A 51 -6.42 -2.80 6.18
CA ALA A 51 -6.22 -2.27 7.52
C ALA A 51 -7.49 -1.59 8.06
N ILE A 52 -8.08 -0.67 7.30
CA ILE A 52 -9.29 0.07 7.72
C ILE A 52 -10.47 -0.88 7.92
N VAL A 53 -10.64 -1.88 7.05
CA VAL A 53 -11.70 -2.89 7.20
C VAL A 53 -11.55 -3.67 8.51
N LEU A 54 -10.34 -4.11 8.87
CA LEU A 54 -10.12 -4.83 10.12
C LEU A 54 -10.27 -3.92 11.35
N LEU A 55 -9.74 -2.69 11.32
CA LEU A 55 -9.95 -1.70 12.38
C LEU A 55 -11.43 -1.48 12.64
N PHE A 56 -12.22 -1.35 11.57
CA PHE A 56 -13.65 -1.12 11.66
C PHE A 56 -14.41 -2.36 12.19
N LEU A 57 -14.19 -3.53 11.59
CA LEU A 57 -14.90 -4.75 11.98
C LEU A 57 -14.58 -5.17 13.41
N PHE A 58 -13.33 -5.06 13.85
CA PHE A 58 -12.96 -5.46 15.20
C PHE A 58 -13.40 -4.46 16.26
N SER A 59 -13.46 -3.17 15.92
CA SER A 59 -14.15 -2.17 16.73
C SER A 59 -15.64 -2.51 16.91
N LEU A 60 -16.33 -2.91 15.83
CA LEU A 60 -17.73 -3.37 15.92
C LEU A 60 -17.90 -4.63 16.78
N PHE A 61 -16.92 -5.53 16.76
CA PHE A 61 -16.88 -6.72 17.61
C PHE A 61 -16.37 -6.44 19.03
N GLY A 62 -16.33 -5.17 19.45
CA GLY A 62 -16.08 -4.77 20.84
C GLY A 62 -14.61 -4.58 21.22
N MET A 63 -13.69 -4.59 20.26
CA MET A 63 -12.28 -4.28 20.54
C MET A 63 -12.09 -2.77 20.78
N ASN A 64 -11.97 -2.40 22.05
CA ASN A 64 -11.88 -1.00 22.49
C ASN A 64 -10.45 -0.56 22.87
N ASN A 65 -9.45 -1.45 22.78
CA ASN A 65 -8.06 -1.10 23.01
C ASN A 65 -7.44 -0.57 21.70
N PRO A 66 -7.03 0.72 21.62
CA PRO A 66 -6.50 1.29 20.38
C PRO A 66 -5.20 0.65 19.92
N ALA A 67 -4.34 0.19 20.83
CA ALA A 67 -3.09 -0.49 20.47
C ALA A 67 -3.36 -1.88 19.88
N ALA A 68 -4.28 -2.65 20.49
CA ALA A 68 -4.72 -3.94 19.96
C ALA A 68 -5.39 -3.78 18.58
N LEU A 69 -6.25 -2.76 18.44
CA LEU A 69 -6.92 -2.45 17.19
C LEU A 69 -5.90 -2.08 16.11
N LEU A 70 -4.98 -1.16 16.41
CA LEU A 70 -3.89 -0.79 15.50
C LEU A 70 -3.07 -2.01 15.07
N ALA A 71 -2.72 -2.91 16.00
CA ALA A 71 -1.97 -4.13 15.70
C ALA A 71 -2.70 -5.03 14.71
N THR A 72 -4.02 -5.21 14.87
CA THR A 72 -4.83 -5.98 13.91
C THR A 72 -4.91 -5.31 12.53
N GLY A 73 -5.04 -3.99 12.49
CA GLY A 73 -5.02 -3.21 11.24
C GLY A 73 -3.68 -3.35 10.50
N ILE A 74 -2.56 -3.24 11.23
CA ILE A 74 -1.21 -3.45 10.69
C ILE A 74 -1.02 -4.89 10.21
N GLY A 75 -1.52 -5.88 10.97
CA GLY A 75 -1.54 -7.27 10.54
C GLY A 75 -2.28 -7.47 9.21
N GLY A 76 -3.44 -6.83 9.06
CA GLY A 76 -4.20 -6.80 7.80
C GLY A 76 -3.40 -6.18 6.66
N ALA A 77 -2.82 -4.99 6.86
CA ALA A 77 -2.01 -4.37 5.83
C ALA A 77 -0.80 -5.23 5.41
N ALA A 78 -0.15 -5.91 6.35
CA ALA A 78 0.96 -6.82 6.05
C ALA A 78 0.49 -8.00 5.19
N LEU A 79 -0.67 -8.59 5.52
CA LEU A 79 -1.28 -9.65 4.70
C LEU A 79 -1.62 -9.17 3.28
N ALA A 80 -2.20 -7.97 3.15
CA ALA A 80 -2.49 -7.36 1.86
C ALA A 80 -1.21 -7.11 1.05
N SER A 81 -0.18 -6.54 1.68
CA SER A 81 1.09 -6.21 1.02
C SER A 81 1.71 -7.47 0.44
N ILE A 82 1.92 -8.48 1.29
CA ILE A 82 2.58 -9.72 0.91
C ILE A 82 1.78 -10.47 -0.17
N ALA A 83 0.45 -10.48 -0.08
CA ALA A 83 -0.38 -11.17 -1.07
C ALA A 83 -0.30 -10.51 -2.46
N VAL A 84 -0.40 -9.17 -2.50
CA VAL A 84 -0.32 -8.42 -3.76
C VAL A 84 1.07 -8.53 -4.39
N ASP A 85 2.12 -8.36 -3.58
CA ASP A 85 3.50 -8.43 -4.05
C ASP A 85 3.80 -9.85 -4.60
N LEU A 86 3.34 -10.90 -3.90
CA LEU A 86 3.44 -12.28 -4.36
C LEU A 86 2.71 -12.52 -5.71
N PHE A 87 1.55 -11.90 -5.94
CA PHE A 87 0.86 -12.02 -7.23
C PHE A 87 1.66 -11.39 -8.38
N ILE A 88 2.30 -10.25 -8.13
CA ILE A 88 3.14 -9.56 -9.12
C ILE A 88 4.41 -10.37 -9.38
N ASP A 89 5.05 -10.88 -8.33
CA ASP A 89 6.26 -11.72 -8.43
C ASP A 89 5.99 -12.99 -9.23
N LEU A 90 4.93 -13.73 -8.89
CA LEU A 90 4.57 -14.97 -9.59
C LEU A 90 4.20 -14.73 -11.05
N ARG A 91 3.52 -13.62 -11.35
CA ARG A 91 3.19 -13.23 -12.73
C ARG A 91 4.46 -12.93 -13.52
N THR A 92 5.37 -12.15 -12.95
CA THR A 92 6.65 -11.80 -13.56
C THR A 92 7.48 -13.06 -13.80
N GLY A 93 7.54 -13.93 -12.79
CA GLY A 93 8.16 -15.25 -12.85
C GLY A 93 7.60 -16.14 -13.95
N TYR A 94 6.28 -16.17 -14.10
CA TYR A 94 5.60 -16.89 -15.18
C TYR A 94 6.01 -16.39 -16.56
N LEU A 95 6.10 -15.06 -16.76
CA LEU A 95 6.49 -14.45 -18.04
C LEU A 95 7.92 -14.83 -18.47
N ILE A 96 8.86 -14.89 -17.52
CA ILE A 96 10.25 -15.30 -17.78
C ILE A 96 10.48 -16.82 -17.66
N ARG A 97 9.40 -17.60 -17.51
CA ARG A 97 9.42 -19.07 -17.34
C ARG A 97 10.26 -19.53 -16.13
N ALA A 98 10.35 -18.70 -15.10
CA ALA A 98 10.97 -19.07 -13.84
C ALA A 98 10.10 -20.06 -13.06
N ASN A 99 10.75 -20.95 -12.30
CA ASN A 99 10.04 -21.97 -11.54
C ASN A 99 9.38 -21.36 -10.28
N PRO A 100 8.05 -21.40 -10.14
CA PRO A 100 7.33 -20.74 -9.05
C PRO A 100 7.68 -21.30 -7.66
N ARG A 101 8.08 -22.57 -7.57
CA ARG A 101 8.50 -23.16 -6.30
C ARG A 101 9.75 -22.50 -5.75
N HIS A 102 10.71 -22.17 -6.62
CA HIS A 102 11.94 -21.51 -6.21
C HIS A 102 11.69 -20.06 -5.76
N GLN A 103 10.76 -19.35 -6.41
CA GLN A 103 10.38 -17.99 -6.01
C GLN A 103 9.79 -17.99 -4.59
N ILE A 104 8.82 -18.86 -4.33
CA ILE A 104 8.19 -18.98 -3.01
C ILE A 104 9.24 -19.33 -1.94
N ILE A 105 10.12 -20.30 -2.22
CA ILE A 105 11.19 -20.68 -1.29
C ILE A 105 12.10 -19.48 -0.99
N MET A 106 12.54 -18.74 -2.01
CA MET A 106 13.40 -17.58 -1.81
C MET A 106 12.71 -16.46 -1.04
N GLN A 107 11.41 -16.24 -1.27
CA GLN A 107 10.64 -15.24 -0.54
C GLN A 107 10.51 -15.60 0.95
N PHE A 108 10.25 -16.87 1.27
CA PHE A 108 10.25 -17.36 2.65
C PHE A 108 11.62 -17.31 3.31
N LEU A 109 12.69 -17.64 2.60
CA LEU A 109 14.06 -17.58 3.14
C LEU A 109 14.53 -16.14 3.33
N GLY A 110 14.12 -15.22 2.45
CA GLY A 110 14.51 -13.81 2.50
C GLY A 110 13.78 -13.02 3.58
N VAL A 111 12.49 -13.30 3.83
CA VAL A 111 11.67 -12.49 4.75
C VAL A 111 12.23 -12.48 6.17
N ILE A 112 12.74 -13.60 6.67
CA ILE A 112 13.24 -13.73 8.05
C ILE A 112 14.47 -12.84 8.30
N PRO A 113 15.61 -13.01 7.61
CA PRO A 113 16.80 -12.18 7.85
C PRO A 113 16.54 -10.70 7.53
N VAL A 114 15.79 -10.41 6.46
CA VAL A 114 15.45 -9.03 6.10
C VAL A 114 14.58 -8.38 7.18
N SER A 115 13.64 -9.11 7.79
CA SER A 115 12.84 -8.57 8.90
C SER A 115 13.71 -8.17 10.09
N PHE A 116 14.69 -9.00 10.48
CA PHE A 116 15.61 -8.66 11.57
C PHE A 116 16.47 -7.44 11.27
N VAL A 117 17.04 -7.38 10.05
CA VAL A 117 17.85 -6.23 9.62
C VAL A 117 17.00 -4.95 9.59
N SER A 118 15.79 -5.01 9.04
CA SER A 118 14.86 -3.88 9.01
C SER A 118 14.49 -3.40 10.41
N ILE A 119 14.19 -4.30 11.34
CA ILE A 119 13.89 -3.95 12.74
C ILE A 119 15.11 -3.29 13.39
N PHE A 120 16.32 -3.84 13.19
CA PHE A 120 17.55 -3.27 13.74
C PHE A 120 17.79 -1.82 13.26
N PHE A 121 17.66 -1.57 11.95
CA PHE A 121 17.82 -0.23 11.40
C PHE A 121 16.72 0.72 11.86
N LEU A 122 15.45 0.30 11.83
CA LEU A 122 14.33 1.12 12.30
C LEU A 122 14.47 1.48 13.78
N HIS A 123 14.87 0.53 14.63
CA HIS A 123 15.12 0.78 16.03
C HIS A 123 16.28 1.77 16.24
N THR A 124 17.37 1.61 15.50
CA THR A 124 18.52 2.52 15.58
C THR A 124 18.14 3.94 15.17
N LEU A 125 17.40 4.10 14.08
CA LEU A 125 16.86 5.40 13.63
C LEU A 125 15.90 5.99 14.65
N ALA A 126 15.01 5.18 15.23
CA ALA A 126 14.06 5.63 16.25
C ALA A 126 14.78 6.20 17.48
N VAL A 127 15.83 5.53 17.95
CA VAL A 127 16.59 5.95 19.14
C VAL A 127 17.42 7.21 18.87
N GLN A 128 18.04 7.32 17.69
CA GLN A 128 18.94 8.44 17.38
C GLN A 128 18.22 9.71 16.92
N PHE A 129 17.20 9.57 16.08
CA PHE A 129 16.56 10.69 15.37
C PHE A 129 15.10 10.92 15.81
N GLY A 130 14.43 9.87 16.30
CA GLY A 130 13.03 9.90 16.68
C GLY A 130 12.07 9.94 15.48
N PHE A 131 10.87 9.41 15.69
CA PHE A 131 9.76 9.46 14.73
C PHE A 131 8.57 10.23 15.29
N GLY A 132 7.88 10.98 14.43
CA GLY A 132 6.63 11.66 14.79
C GLY A 132 6.68 13.19 14.66
N GLU A 133 5.63 13.84 15.12
CA GLU A 133 5.50 15.30 15.04
C GLU A 133 6.58 15.99 15.89
N GLY A 134 7.25 16.99 15.31
CA GLY A 134 8.38 17.68 15.95
C GLY A 134 9.65 16.82 16.12
N LYS A 135 9.73 15.64 15.50
CA LYS A 135 10.94 14.81 15.41
C LYS A 135 11.59 14.93 14.04
N PHE A 136 12.82 14.44 13.94
CA PHE A 136 13.60 14.51 12.70
C PHE A 136 12.91 13.79 11.54
N PHE A 137 12.34 12.61 11.80
CA PHE A 137 11.54 11.88 10.81
C PHE A 137 10.05 12.07 11.08
N PRO A 138 9.37 12.95 10.31
CA PRO A 138 7.91 13.05 10.41
C PRO A 138 7.30 11.72 9.97
N ALA A 139 6.40 11.17 10.78
CA ALA A 139 5.72 9.90 10.51
C ALA A 139 4.22 10.10 10.23
N PRO A 140 3.82 10.89 9.22
CA PRO A 140 2.42 11.25 8.98
C PRO A 140 1.57 10.02 8.65
N GLY A 141 2.11 9.04 7.94
CA GLY A 141 1.41 7.80 7.63
C GLY A 141 1.03 6.99 8.88
N ALA A 142 1.97 6.86 9.83
CA ALA A 142 1.74 6.17 11.10
C ALA A 142 0.73 6.92 11.98
N LEU A 143 0.79 8.26 11.98
CA LEU A 143 -0.16 9.10 12.72
C LEU A 143 -1.60 8.91 12.21
N VAL A 144 -1.81 8.82 10.90
CA VAL A 144 -3.15 8.56 10.33
C VAL A 144 -3.69 7.21 10.81
N TRP A 145 -2.86 6.19 10.93
CA TRP A 145 -3.31 4.87 11.37
C TRP A 145 -3.58 4.84 12.89
N ALA A 146 -2.73 5.49 13.68
CA ALA A 146 -2.93 5.63 15.12
C ALA A 146 -4.21 6.40 15.44
N THR A 147 -4.44 7.54 14.78
CA THR A 147 -5.67 8.33 14.96
C THR A 147 -6.93 7.59 14.52
N MET A 148 -6.88 6.78 13.46
CA MET A 148 -7.98 5.89 13.08
C MET A 148 -8.25 4.83 14.15
N ALA A 149 -7.21 4.19 14.67
CA ALA A 149 -7.35 3.18 15.71
C ALA A 149 -7.93 3.79 17.00
N GLU A 150 -7.47 4.97 17.42
CA GLU A 150 -8.03 5.72 18.56
C GLU A 150 -9.48 6.17 18.34
N ALA A 151 -9.83 6.55 17.12
CA ALA A 151 -11.21 6.92 16.78
C ALA A 151 -12.14 5.70 16.86
N PHE A 152 -11.73 4.59 16.26
CA PHE A 152 -12.53 3.35 16.26
C PHE A 152 -12.56 2.66 17.62
N SER A 153 -11.53 2.81 18.46
CA SER A 153 -11.52 2.23 19.82
C SER A 153 -12.58 2.85 20.74
N LYS A 154 -13.08 4.04 20.40
CA LYS A 154 -14.20 4.71 21.10
C LYS A 154 -15.58 4.18 20.67
N GLY A 155 -15.62 3.19 19.78
CA GLY A 155 -16.83 2.57 19.26
C GLY A 155 -17.41 3.29 18.03
N ALA A 156 -18.23 2.57 17.25
CA ALA A 156 -18.83 3.06 16.01
C ALA A 156 -19.70 4.33 16.18
N THR A 157 -20.19 4.59 17.38
CA THR A 157 -20.99 5.77 17.76
C THR A 157 -20.15 7.02 18.00
N ALA A 158 -18.84 6.88 18.20
CA ALA A 158 -17.92 8.01 18.31
C ALA A 158 -17.59 8.65 16.95
N VAL A 159 -17.89 7.94 15.85
CA VAL A 159 -17.76 8.45 14.49
C VAL A 159 -18.95 9.36 14.20
N SER A 160 -18.69 10.61 13.80
CA SER A 160 -19.75 11.59 13.58
C SER A 160 -20.74 11.12 12.49
N THR A 161 -22.01 11.49 12.64
CA THR A 161 -23.07 11.16 11.66
C THR A 161 -22.69 11.61 10.25
N ASN A 162 -21.96 12.72 10.12
CA ASN A 162 -21.48 13.23 8.83
C ASN A 162 -20.51 12.28 8.14
N VAL A 163 -19.63 11.61 8.90
CA VAL A 163 -18.70 10.61 8.34
C VAL A 163 -19.48 9.41 7.82
N TRP A 164 -20.48 8.94 8.56
CA TRP A 164 -21.36 7.86 8.11
C TRP A 164 -22.11 8.18 6.83
N ILE A 165 -22.67 9.39 6.74
CA ILE A 165 -23.34 9.89 5.53
C ILE A 165 -22.34 9.95 4.37
N ALA A 166 -21.15 10.52 4.60
CA ALA A 166 -20.12 10.62 3.57
C ALA A 166 -19.65 9.23 3.08
N THR A 167 -19.45 8.27 3.99
CA THR A 167 -19.11 6.89 3.64
C THR A 167 -20.23 6.22 2.85
N GLY A 168 -21.50 6.43 3.23
CA GLY A 168 -22.65 5.92 2.49
C GLY A 168 -22.74 6.48 1.07
N ILE A 169 -22.58 7.80 0.91
CA ILE A 169 -22.56 8.47 -0.39
C ILE A 169 -21.39 7.97 -1.24
N ALA A 170 -20.17 7.92 -0.68
CA ALA A 170 -18.98 7.46 -1.39
C ALA A 170 -19.10 5.99 -1.81
N SER A 171 -19.65 5.14 -0.95
CA SER A 171 -19.88 3.72 -1.26
C SER A 171 -20.92 3.56 -2.37
N CYS A 172 -22.02 4.30 -2.31
CA CYS A 172 -23.05 4.27 -3.36
C CYS A 172 -22.49 4.76 -4.70
N PHE A 173 -21.74 5.86 -4.69
CA PHE A 173 -21.08 6.39 -5.87
C PHE A 173 -20.06 5.40 -6.46
N GLY A 174 -19.25 4.75 -5.61
CA GLY A 174 -18.29 3.72 -6.02
C GLY A 174 -18.97 2.49 -6.63
N ILE A 175 -20.09 2.04 -6.06
CA ILE A 175 -20.89 0.94 -6.63
C ILE A 175 -21.44 1.34 -8.00
N ILE A 176 -22.01 2.54 -8.13
CA ILE A 176 -22.55 3.04 -9.40
C ILE A 176 -21.44 3.10 -10.45
N LEU A 177 -20.28 3.67 -10.13
CA LEU A 177 -19.13 3.72 -11.04
C LEU A 177 -18.65 2.33 -11.45
N SER A 178 -18.52 1.40 -10.50
CA SER A 178 -18.13 0.01 -10.78
C SER A 178 -19.15 -0.69 -11.69
N LEU A 179 -20.45 -0.43 -11.52
CA LEU A 179 -21.48 -0.95 -12.43
C LEU A 179 -21.36 -0.35 -13.83
N PHE A 180 -21.09 0.96 -13.95
CA PHE A 180 -20.86 1.62 -15.24
C PHE A 180 -19.60 1.09 -15.94
N GLU A 181 -18.54 0.82 -15.19
CA GLU A 181 -17.27 0.27 -15.66
C GLU A 181 -17.44 -1.16 -16.19
N ASN A 182 -18.19 -2.01 -15.48
CA ASN A 182 -18.40 -3.40 -15.87
C ASN A 182 -19.49 -3.58 -16.95
N TRP A 183 -20.27 -2.54 -17.27
CA TRP A 183 -21.34 -2.64 -18.26
C TRP A 183 -20.83 -2.46 -19.69
N LYS A 184 -21.05 -3.46 -20.55
CA LYS A 184 -20.48 -3.53 -21.93
C LYS A 184 -20.64 -2.24 -22.74
N ARG A 185 -21.80 -1.58 -22.68
CA ARG A 185 -22.10 -0.35 -23.45
C ARG A 185 -21.35 0.90 -22.96
N THR A 186 -21.04 0.98 -21.67
CA THR A 186 -20.45 2.16 -21.01
C THR A 186 -18.98 1.96 -20.60
N SER A 187 -18.50 0.71 -20.57
CA SER A 187 -17.13 0.34 -20.21
C SER A 187 -16.04 1.12 -20.97
N GLN A 188 -16.30 1.50 -22.23
CA GLN A 188 -15.37 2.28 -23.05
C GLN A 188 -15.18 3.74 -22.58
N TYR A 189 -16.12 4.29 -21.81
CA TYR A 189 -16.10 5.68 -21.33
C TYR A 189 -15.99 5.79 -19.81
N ALA A 190 -16.16 4.69 -19.10
CA ALA A 190 -16.13 4.69 -17.64
C ALA A 190 -14.67 4.81 -17.15
N PRO A 191 -14.37 5.80 -16.29
CA PRO A 191 -13.08 5.84 -15.62
C PRO A 191 -12.95 4.66 -14.64
N SER A 192 -11.72 4.18 -14.42
CA SER A 192 -11.47 3.15 -13.42
C SER A 192 -11.92 3.64 -12.04
N SER A 193 -12.85 2.90 -11.44
CA SER A 193 -13.36 3.17 -10.10
C SER A 193 -12.25 3.14 -9.05
N PHE A 194 -11.28 2.23 -9.19
CA PHE A 194 -10.13 2.15 -8.32
C PHE A 194 -9.15 3.31 -8.50
N ALA A 195 -8.84 3.72 -9.73
CA ALA A 195 -7.95 4.85 -9.98
C ALA A 195 -8.52 6.15 -9.36
N LEU A 196 -9.83 6.38 -9.48
CA LEU A 196 -10.50 7.51 -8.84
C LEU A 196 -10.43 7.43 -7.31
N GLY A 197 -10.65 6.24 -6.73
CA GLY A 197 -10.54 6.04 -5.29
C GLY A 197 -9.13 6.34 -4.76
N ILE A 198 -8.10 5.87 -5.46
CA ILE A 198 -6.69 6.13 -5.09
C ILE A 198 -6.35 7.61 -5.22
N ALA A 199 -6.80 8.28 -6.29
CA ALA A 199 -6.58 9.71 -6.49
C ALA A 199 -7.12 10.59 -5.35
N LEU A 200 -8.18 10.14 -4.66
CA LEU A 200 -8.74 10.84 -3.49
C LEU A 200 -7.97 10.58 -2.18
N ILE A 201 -7.17 9.52 -2.13
CA ILE A 201 -6.38 9.14 -0.93
C ILE A 201 -4.96 9.71 -1.01
N VAL A 202 -4.41 9.81 -2.21
CA VAL A 202 -3.04 10.27 -2.45
C VAL A 202 -2.97 11.80 -2.40
N PRO A 203 -1.95 12.39 -1.74
CA PRO A 203 -1.75 13.84 -1.71
C PRO A 203 -1.75 14.46 -3.10
N ILE A 204 -2.23 15.70 -3.21
CA ILE A 204 -2.42 16.36 -4.52
C ILE A 204 -1.12 16.49 -5.29
N GLU A 205 0.01 16.68 -4.62
CA GLU A 205 1.34 16.79 -5.21
C GLU A 205 1.74 15.47 -5.90
N MET A 206 1.48 14.34 -5.23
CA MET A 206 1.75 13.01 -5.76
C MET A 206 0.80 12.67 -6.91
N SER A 207 -0.49 13.00 -6.77
CA SER A 207 -1.48 12.84 -7.85
C SER A 207 -1.12 13.67 -9.08
N PHE A 208 -0.63 14.90 -8.89
CA PHE A 208 -0.18 15.77 -9.96
C PHE A 208 1.10 15.26 -10.63
N ALA A 209 2.05 14.73 -9.86
CA ALA A 209 3.26 14.10 -10.40
C ALA A 209 2.92 12.87 -11.27
N ILE A 210 2.01 12.01 -10.82
CA ILE A 210 1.52 10.86 -11.59
C ILE A 210 0.84 11.35 -12.88
N PHE A 211 0.00 12.38 -12.79
CA PHE A 211 -0.66 12.97 -13.95
C PHE A 211 0.34 13.52 -14.98
N LEU A 212 1.35 14.28 -14.54
CA LEU A 212 2.39 14.80 -15.44
C LEU A 212 3.19 13.68 -16.10
N GLY A 213 3.57 12.65 -15.35
CA GLY A 213 4.25 11.47 -15.90
C GLY A 213 3.41 10.75 -16.96
N ALA A 214 2.12 10.53 -16.67
CA ALA A 214 1.18 9.95 -17.61
C ALA A 214 0.96 10.83 -18.85
N LEU A 215 0.90 12.15 -18.67
CA LEU A 215 0.76 13.12 -19.76
C LEU A 215 1.99 13.11 -20.68
N PHE A 216 3.20 13.14 -20.11
CA PHE A 216 4.43 13.06 -20.91
C PHE A 216 4.51 11.76 -21.71
N ARG A 217 4.16 10.62 -21.10
CA ARG A 217 4.05 9.34 -21.78
C ARG A 217 3.02 9.40 -22.91
N ALA A 218 1.83 9.94 -22.66
CA ALA A 218 0.76 10.04 -23.65
C ALA A 218 1.17 10.91 -24.85
N VAL A 219 1.83 12.05 -24.60
CA VAL A 219 2.34 12.94 -25.65
C VAL A 219 3.42 12.23 -26.48
N ALA A 220 4.37 11.54 -25.84
CA ALA A 220 5.43 10.80 -26.53
C ALA A 220 4.83 9.71 -27.44
N ILE A 221 3.87 8.92 -26.94
CA ILE A 221 3.17 7.89 -27.71
C ILE A 221 2.38 8.52 -28.86
N PHE A 222 1.66 9.61 -28.63
CA PHE A 222 0.88 10.30 -29.67
C PHE A 222 1.76 10.83 -30.81
N LEU A 223 2.92 11.38 -30.51
CA LEU A 223 3.89 11.82 -31.52
C LEU A 223 4.49 10.64 -32.28
N ALA A 224 4.80 9.54 -31.60
CA ALA A 224 5.34 8.31 -32.19
C ALA A 224 4.32 7.57 -33.07
N GLN A 225 3.02 7.61 -32.72
CA GLN A 225 1.93 7.01 -33.51
C GLN A 225 1.89 7.53 -34.95
N ARG A 226 2.29 8.79 -35.18
CA ARG A 226 2.33 9.39 -36.52
C ARG A 226 3.46 8.85 -37.41
N GLN A 227 4.43 8.14 -36.82
CA GLN A 227 5.65 7.67 -37.51
C GLN A 227 5.64 6.16 -37.81
N GLY A 228 4.61 5.43 -37.33
CA GLY A 228 4.42 4.00 -37.58
C GLY A 228 4.42 3.13 -36.31
N GLU A 229 3.85 1.92 -36.41
CA GLU A 229 3.63 1.04 -35.26
C GLU A 229 4.92 0.63 -34.54
N GLY A 230 6.02 0.41 -35.26
CA GLY A 230 7.31 0.05 -34.66
C GLY A 230 7.92 1.16 -33.80
N VAL A 231 7.70 2.43 -34.17
CA VAL A 231 8.17 3.60 -33.39
C VAL A 231 7.29 3.81 -32.17
N LYS A 232 5.97 3.61 -32.31
CA LYS A 232 5.02 3.63 -31.19
C LYS A 232 5.42 2.63 -30.10
N HIS A 233 5.68 1.37 -30.47
CA HIS A 233 6.04 0.34 -29.50
C HIS A 233 7.35 0.67 -28.77
N ARG A 234 8.35 1.16 -29.50
CA ARG A 234 9.61 1.63 -28.89
C ARG A 234 9.39 2.79 -27.93
N ALA A 235 8.57 3.78 -28.29
CA ALA A 235 8.26 4.91 -27.42
C ALA A 235 7.54 4.47 -26.12
N GLU A 236 6.70 3.43 -26.19
CA GLU A 236 6.06 2.85 -25.00
C GLU A 236 7.09 2.22 -24.04
N GLU A 237 8.03 1.44 -24.58
CA GLU A 237 9.11 0.82 -23.78
C GLU A 237 10.07 1.87 -23.21
N GLU A 238 10.54 2.81 -24.03
CA GLU A 238 11.46 3.86 -23.62
C GLU A 238 10.85 4.77 -22.55
N ALA A 239 9.58 5.17 -22.70
CA ALA A 239 8.90 5.97 -21.68
C ALA A 239 8.83 5.24 -20.34
N PHE A 240 8.58 3.93 -20.35
CA PHE A 240 8.57 3.10 -19.15
C PHE A 240 9.98 2.97 -18.52
N HIS A 241 11.01 2.77 -19.34
CA HIS A 241 12.40 2.70 -18.89
C HIS A 241 12.89 4.01 -18.29
N ILE A 242 12.54 5.15 -18.89
CA ILE A 242 12.90 6.47 -18.36
C ILE A 242 12.21 6.71 -17.01
N GLY A 243 10.91 6.41 -16.90
CA GLY A 243 10.17 6.57 -15.65
C GLY A 243 10.76 5.73 -14.51
N SER A 244 11.04 4.45 -14.77
CA SER A 244 11.66 3.55 -13.79
C SER A 244 13.09 3.97 -13.42
N ALA A 245 13.88 4.46 -14.38
CA ALA A 245 15.23 4.97 -14.11
C ALA A 245 15.22 6.22 -13.23
N VAL A 246 14.32 7.17 -13.47
CA VAL A 246 14.16 8.38 -12.64
C VAL A 246 13.76 8.01 -11.21
N PHE A 247 12.83 7.06 -11.06
CA PHE A 247 12.41 6.56 -9.75
C PHE A 247 13.56 5.85 -9.01
N ALA A 248 14.31 5.00 -9.69
CA ALA A 248 15.47 4.34 -9.11
C ALA A 248 16.57 5.34 -8.71
N ALA A 249 16.82 6.35 -9.54
CA ALA A 249 17.81 7.39 -9.26
C ALA A 249 17.45 8.23 -8.04
N SER A 250 16.17 8.59 -7.87
CA SER A 250 15.72 9.36 -6.69
C SER A 250 15.83 8.54 -5.41
N ALA A 251 15.48 7.25 -5.46
CA ALA A 251 15.66 6.34 -4.32
C ALA A 251 17.14 6.19 -3.94
N LEU A 252 18.03 6.00 -4.94
CA LEU A 252 19.47 5.91 -4.71
C LEU A 252 20.05 7.20 -4.14
N ALA A 253 19.63 8.36 -4.64
CA ALA A 253 20.02 9.66 -4.13
C ALA A 253 19.64 9.83 -2.64
N GLY A 254 18.48 9.33 -2.24
CA GLY A 254 18.07 9.30 -0.83
C GLY A 254 19.02 8.48 0.05
N ILE A 255 19.41 7.27 -0.41
CA ILE A 255 20.38 6.41 0.31
C ILE A 255 21.74 7.09 0.41
N VAL A 256 22.24 7.66 -0.69
CA VAL A 256 23.52 8.37 -0.72
C VAL A 256 23.49 9.59 0.20
N ALA A 257 22.40 10.36 0.22
CA ALA A 257 22.24 11.48 1.13
C ALA A 257 22.32 11.05 2.60
N VAL A 258 21.60 9.98 2.98
CA VAL A 258 21.66 9.43 4.34
C VAL A 258 23.07 8.96 4.70
N LEU A 259 23.79 8.31 3.79
CA LEU A 259 25.17 7.89 4.03
C LEU A 259 26.11 9.10 4.21
N LEU A 260 25.98 10.14 3.38
CA LEU A 260 26.80 11.35 3.49
C LEU A 260 26.52 12.12 4.78
N ILE A 261 25.27 12.14 5.25
CA ILE A 261 24.89 12.71 6.56
C ILE A 261 25.52 11.88 7.68
N SER A 262 25.41 10.54 7.62
CA SER A 262 25.97 9.65 8.63
C SER A 262 27.50 9.71 8.72
N LEU A 263 28.17 10.05 7.62
CA LEU A 263 29.63 10.24 7.57
C LEU A 263 30.07 11.66 7.96
N GLY A 264 29.13 12.56 8.28
CA GLY A 264 29.42 13.96 8.64
C GLY A 264 29.90 14.83 7.47
N ILE A 265 29.71 14.38 6.23
CA ILE A 265 30.11 15.11 5.02
C ILE A 265 29.04 16.12 4.64
N LEU A 266 27.77 15.70 4.69
CA LEU A 266 26.61 16.55 4.40
C LEU A 266 25.99 17.03 5.72
N HIS A 267 25.92 18.34 5.91
CA HIS A 267 25.29 18.94 7.08
C HIS A 267 23.85 19.32 6.72
N LEU A 268 22.92 18.94 7.60
CA LEU A 268 21.50 19.22 7.40
C LEU A 268 21.22 20.71 7.63
N PRO A 269 20.36 21.35 6.82
CA PRO A 269 19.90 22.70 7.11
C PRO A 269 19.21 22.70 8.48
N SER A 270 19.64 23.61 9.34
CA SER A 270 19.09 23.86 10.68
C SER A 270 17.64 24.32 10.63
#